data_AF-A0A2G6MX33-F1
#
_entry.id   AF-A0A2G6MX33-F1
#
_cell.length_a   1.000
_cell.length_b   1.000
_cell.length_c   1.000
_cell.angle_alpha   90.00
_cell.angle_beta   90.00
_cell.angle_gamma   90.00
#
_symmetry.space_group_name_H-M   'P 1'
#
loop_
_entity.id
_entity.type
_entity.pdbx_description
1 polymer ?
#
loop_
_entity_poly.entity_id
_entity_poly.type
_entity_poly.pdbx_seq_one_letter_code
_entity_poly.pdbx_strand_id
1 'polypeptide(L)'
;YASLALALGLVAVIGLDSRAADPKEWSLQKFRPVVHSLGGFTTEAARVSHELTVNAYLMFNYAGPLLQGANGDDLVDTFGTADIAASIGLLDHLSFGFDVPIHVGATGAFLDGDEIAEAGVGDIRLSLKATAYKPMRLGPGIGLAVDFFLPSGSKGGFGKEEGFVVMPKLLLDAILDNVHLMTNLFLLSRTESFSPDQSSVDFGDNLAISSEAGVQAAAAIFLGSTDFRMIIEGRLSSRLARFFEPDNTQLEFTWGLHWRHRTGFAVGGGASFGVLSGYGDPDWRGFLTVGYQPGKLIPMPVEAKVGDADRDGILDDVDQCPRDAEDKDGFQDVDGCPDSDNDGDGILDINDKCPLEAEDKDGDRDDDGCPDGDMDGDGVGDDFDQCPNKPEDKDGFEDEDGCPDRDNDKDGILDRDDKCPNKAEDFDGDRDDDGCPDGDGDRDGI
;
A
#
# COMPACT_ATOMS: atom_id res chain seq x y z
N TYR A 1 7.84 -4.57 -1.67
CA TYR A 1 8.06 -5.48 -2.82
C TYR A 1 8.73 -6.81 -2.46
N ALA A 2 9.77 -6.85 -1.61
CA ALA A 2 10.45 -8.11 -1.23
C ALA A 2 9.57 -9.13 -0.47
N SER A 3 8.60 -8.67 0.33
CA SER A 3 7.70 -9.55 1.11
C SER A 3 6.62 -10.24 0.26
N LEU A 4 6.23 -9.64 -0.87
CA LEU A 4 5.24 -10.21 -1.79
C LEU A 4 5.84 -11.33 -2.65
N ALA A 5 7.11 -11.19 -3.02
CA ALA A 5 7.87 -12.21 -3.75
C ALA A 5 8.09 -13.49 -2.92
N LEU A 6 8.20 -13.36 -1.59
CA LEU A 6 8.31 -14.51 -0.68
C LEU A 6 6.97 -15.27 -0.56
N ALA A 7 5.84 -14.58 -0.63
CA ALA A 7 4.50 -15.18 -0.60
C ALA A 7 4.09 -15.81 -1.95
N LEU A 8 4.49 -15.19 -3.08
CA LEU A 8 4.26 -15.72 -4.43
C LEU A 8 5.18 -16.90 -4.78
N GLY A 9 6.35 -17.02 -4.12
CA GLY A 9 7.29 -18.13 -4.31
C GLY A 9 6.83 -19.48 -3.74
N LEU A 10 5.74 -19.52 -2.96
CA LEU A 10 5.25 -20.74 -2.31
C LEU A 10 4.01 -21.37 -2.99
N VAL A 11 3.56 -20.82 -4.12
CA VAL A 11 2.46 -21.39 -4.93
C VAL A 11 3.03 -22.21 -6.10
N ALA A 12 3.98 -23.09 -5.81
CA ALA A 12 4.28 -24.20 -6.70
C ALA A 12 3.23 -25.28 -6.42
N VAL A 13 2.31 -25.49 -7.36
CA VAL A 13 1.32 -26.58 -7.34
C VAL A 13 2.08 -27.90 -7.22
N ILE A 14 2.17 -28.46 -6.02
CA ILE A 14 2.73 -29.78 -5.81
C ILE A 14 1.63 -30.76 -6.25
N GLY A 15 1.73 -31.23 -7.49
CA GLY A 15 1.02 -32.43 -7.92
C GLY A 15 1.62 -33.63 -7.21
N LEU A 16 1.00 -34.08 -6.13
CA LEU A 16 1.32 -35.34 -5.46
C LEU A 16 0.34 -36.41 -5.94
N ASP A 17 0.88 -37.57 -6.29
CA ASP A 17 0.13 -38.78 -6.63
C ASP A 17 -0.79 -39.17 -5.47
N SER A 18 -2.10 -39.24 -5.73
CA SER A 18 -3.13 -39.63 -4.77
C SER A 18 -3.10 -41.13 -4.48
N ARG A 19 -2.96 -41.52 -3.22
CA ARG A 19 -3.27 -42.88 -2.75
C ARG A 19 -4.71 -42.90 -2.23
N ALA A 20 -5.44 -43.97 -2.54
CA ALA A 20 -6.84 -44.11 -2.15
C ALA A 20 -6.99 -44.11 -0.62
N ALA A 21 -7.80 -43.18 -0.11
CA ALA A 21 -8.06 -42.96 1.30
C ALA A 21 -8.88 -44.10 1.95
N ASP A 22 -8.72 -44.29 3.26
CA ASP A 22 -9.72 -45.02 4.06
C ASP A 22 -10.98 -44.14 4.11
N PRO A 23 -12.16 -44.61 3.65
CA PRO A 23 -13.39 -43.79 3.56
C PRO A 23 -13.86 -43.18 4.89
N LYS A 24 -13.21 -43.49 6.00
CA LYS A 24 -13.55 -43.09 7.37
C LYS A 24 -13.01 -41.72 7.81
N GLU A 25 -12.04 -41.11 7.12
CA GLU A 25 -11.31 -39.93 7.64
C GLU A 25 -11.31 -38.74 6.66
N TRP A 26 -12.44 -38.03 6.61
CA TRP A 26 -12.59 -36.78 5.87
C TRP A 26 -13.29 -35.72 6.72
N SER A 27 -12.91 -34.45 6.56
CA SER A 27 -13.48 -33.38 7.38
C SER A 27 -14.80 -32.85 6.82
N LEU A 28 -15.87 -32.91 7.62
CA LEU A 28 -17.15 -32.23 7.32
C LEU A 28 -17.10 -30.73 7.65
N GLN A 29 -16.03 -30.26 8.32
CA GLN A 29 -15.94 -28.89 8.81
C GLN A 29 -15.59 -27.91 7.68
N LYS A 30 -16.62 -27.36 7.05
CA LYS A 30 -16.48 -26.26 6.09
C LYS A 30 -16.50 -24.89 6.74
N PHE A 31 -17.17 -24.72 7.88
CA PHE A 31 -17.13 -23.47 8.63
C PHE A 31 -15.73 -23.24 9.20
N ARG A 32 -15.08 -22.19 8.70
CA ARG A 32 -13.70 -21.87 9.06
C ARG A 32 -13.69 -20.44 9.56
N PRO A 33 -13.57 -20.23 10.89
CA PRO A 33 -13.52 -18.88 11.42
C PRO A 33 -12.31 -18.11 10.88
N VAL A 34 -12.44 -16.79 10.88
CA VAL A 34 -11.33 -15.88 10.57
C VAL A 34 -10.26 -15.96 11.64
N VAL A 35 -9.02 -16.32 11.31
CA VAL A 35 -7.94 -16.49 12.31
C VAL A 35 -7.33 -15.14 12.70
N HIS A 36 -7.34 -14.22 11.75
CA HIS A 36 -6.76 -12.90 11.93
C HIS A 36 -7.82 -11.88 12.33
N SER A 37 -7.37 -10.79 12.94
CA SER A 37 -8.22 -9.66 13.32
C SER A 37 -8.92 -9.00 12.12
N LEU A 38 -9.96 -8.21 12.40
CA LEU A 38 -10.61 -7.27 11.48
C LEU A 38 -11.41 -7.90 10.33
N GLY A 39 -11.52 -9.23 10.28
CA GLY A 39 -12.47 -9.91 9.40
C GLY A 39 -13.92 -9.82 9.88
N GLY A 40 -14.79 -10.52 9.14
CA GLY A 40 -16.13 -10.88 9.58
C GLY A 40 -16.11 -12.09 10.52
N PHE A 41 -16.97 -13.07 10.30
CA PHE A 41 -16.97 -14.34 11.04
C PHE A 41 -16.17 -15.42 10.29
N THR A 42 -16.34 -15.51 8.98
CA THR A 42 -15.58 -16.43 8.10
C THR A 42 -14.79 -15.72 7.01
N THR A 43 -15.14 -14.45 6.72
CA THR A 43 -14.48 -13.67 5.66
C THR A 43 -13.34 -12.81 6.24
N GLU A 44 -12.15 -12.99 5.70
CA GLU A 44 -10.93 -12.28 6.13
C GLU A 44 -10.86 -10.88 5.51
N ALA A 45 -10.38 -9.90 6.28
CA ALA A 45 -9.98 -8.62 5.71
C ALA A 45 -8.53 -8.67 5.23
N ALA A 46 -8.20 -7.92 4.18
CA ALA A 46 -6.83 -7.82 3.68
C ALA A 46 -5.87 -7.14 4.68
N ARG A 47 -6.40 -6.30 5.56
CA ARG A 47 -5.65 -5.61 6.62
C ARG A 47 -5.10 -6.60 7.66
N VAL A 48 -3.90 -6.32 8.15
CA VAL A 48 -3.27 -7.03 9.26
C VAL A 48 -3.27 -6.18 10.54
N SER A 49 -3.18 -6.86 11.68
CA SER A 49 -2.91 -6.20 12.96
C SER A 49 -1.53 -5.51 12.94
N HIS A 50 -1.37 -4.47 13.76
CA HIS A 50 -0.07 -3.83 13.97
C HIS A 50 0.97 -4.81 14.54
N GLU A 51 2.24 -4.45 14.40
CA GLU A 51 3.36 -5.22 14.92
C GLU A 51 3.18 -5.59 16.42
N LEU A 52 3.46 -6.86 16.72
CA LEU A 52 3.37 -7.50 18.03
C LEU A 52 1.97 -7.49 18.68
N THR A 53 0.93 -7.21 17.92
CA THR A 53 -0.44 -7.27 18.40
C THR A 53 -0.94 -8.71 18.39
N VAL A 54 -1.26 -9.26 19.56
CA VAL A 54 -1.80 -10.61 19.73
C VAL A 54 -3.31 -10.56 19.84
N ASN A 55 -4.00 -11.31 18.97
CA ASN A 55 -5.44 -11.53 19.01
C ASN A 55 -5.70 -12.98 19.40
N ALA A 56 -6.77 -13.22 20.15
CA ALA A 56 -7.24 -14.55 20.47
C ALA A 56 -8.76 -14.58 20.50
N TYR A 57 -9.35 -15.66 20.03
CA TYR A 57 -10.79 -15.87 20.11
C TYR A 57 -11.13 -17.34 20.31
N LEU A 58 -12.31 -17.54 20.85
CA LEU A 58 -12.99 -18.80 20.98
C LEU A 58 -14.31 -18.68 20.23
N MET A 59 -14.55 -19.57 19.28
CA MET A 59 -15.82 -19.65 18.57
C MET A 59 -16.48 -20.99 18.86
N PHE A 60 -17.74 -20.94 19.27
CA PHE A 60 -18.60 -22.11 19.34
C PHE A 60 -19.53 -22.10 18.14
N ASN A 61 -19.64 -23.24 17.47
CA ASN A 61 -20.48 -23.44 16.30
C ASN A 61 -21.30 -24.72 16.51
N TYR A 62 -22.59 -24.67 16.20
CA TYR A 62 -23.49 -25.82 16.24
C TYR A 62 -24.42 -25.76 15.04
N ALA A 63 -24.46 -26.85 14.28
CA ALA A 63 -25.08 -26.86 12.96
C ALA A 63 -25.70 -28.23 12.63
N GLY A 64 -26.67 -28.23 11.72
CA GLY A 64 -27.28 -29.46 11.22
C GLY A 64 -28.37 -29.21 10.16
N PRO A 65 -28.80 -30.27 9.46
CA PRO A 65 -28.00 -31.46 9.12
C PRO A 65 -26.85 -31.09 8.18
N LEU A 66 -25.74 -31.84 8.22
CA LEU A 66 -24.51 -31.53 7.45
C LEU A 66 -24.21 -32.54 6.35
N LEU A 67 -24.88 -33.68 6.36
CA LEU A 67 -24.75 -34.71 5.36
C LEU A 67 -26.05 -35.49 5.22
N GLN A 68 -26.62 -35.47 4.02
CA GLN A 68 -27.81 -36.25 3.67
C GLN A 68 -27.44 -37.46 2.83
N GLY A 69 -28.16 -38.56 3.07
CA GLY A 69 -28.01 -39.82 2.36
C GLY A 69 -28.81 -39.84 1.06
N ALA A 70 -28.56 -40.84 0.22
CA ALA A 70 -29.25 -40.99 -1.06
C ALA A 70 -30.78 -41.15 -0.92
N ASN A 71 -31.25 -41.58 0.26
CA ASN A 71 -32.67 -41.76 0.56
C ASN A 71 -33.32 -40.52 1.19
N GLY A 72 -32.57 -39.44 1.39
CA GLY A 72 -33.01 -38.23 2.09
C GLY A 72 -32.95 -38.30 3.62
N ASP A 73 -32.36 -39.36 4.19
CA ASP A 73 -32.09 -39.46 5.62
C ASP A 73 -30.83 -38.67 5.99
N ASP A 74 -30.84 -37.95 7.11
CA ASP A 74 -29.67 -37.24 7.61
C ASP A 74 -28.67 -38.22 8.25
N LEU A 75 -27.49 -38.39 7.62
CA LEU A 75 -26.41 -39.22 8.19
C LEU A 75 -25.72 -38.51 9.35
N VAL A 76 -25.53 -37.19 9.22
CA VAL A 76 -25.01 -36.34 10.29
C VAL A 76 -26.04 -35.26 10.57
N ASP A 77 -26.84 -35.53 11.59
CA ASP A 77 -28.00 -34.75 12.02
C ASP A 77 -27.56 -33.44 12.70
N THR A 78 -26.62 -33.51 13.64
CA THR A 78 -26.01 -32.30 14.23
C THR A 78 -24.53 -32.45 14.51
N PHE A 79 -23.81 -31.33 14.47
CA PHE A 79 -22.37 -31.28 14.74
C PHE A 79 -21.98 -29.98 15.45
N GLY A 80 -21.22 -30.11 16.53
CA GLY A 80 -20.71 -29.00 17.32
C GLY A 80 -19.19 -28.90 17.29
N THR A 81 -18.68 -27.68 17.05
CA THR A 81 -17.25 -27.36 17.12
C THR A 81 -16.99 -26.18 18.06
N ALA A 82 -15.84 -26.23 18.73
CA ALA A 82 -15.26 -25.15 19.49
C ALA A 82 -13.86 -24.86 18.91
N ASP A 83 -13.72 -23.74 18.23
CA ASP A 83 -12.50 -23.34 17.53
C ASP A 83 -11.72 -22.37 18.43
N ILE A 84 -10.49 -22.77 18.80
CA ILE A 84 -9.56 -21.96 19.58
C ILE A 84 -8.52 -21.40 18.65
N ALA A 85 -8.48 -20.09 18.49
CA ALA A 85 -7.60 -19.47 17.53
C ALA A 85 -6.92 -18.22 18.08
N ALA A 86 -5.71 -17.99 17.58
CA ALA A 86 -4.94 -16.81 17.90
C ALA A 86 -4.10 -16.37 16.71
N SER A 87 -3.80 -15.08 16.66
CA SER A 87 -2.94 -14.50 15.64
C SER A 87 -2.07 -13.40 16.23
N ILE A 88 -0.92 -13.18 15.59
CA ILE A 88 0.03 -12.13 15.92
C ILE A 88 0.39 -11.35 14.66
N GLY A 89 0.35 -10.02 14.74
CA GLY A 89 1.00 -9.16 13.75
C GLY A 89 2.52 -9.25 13.93
N LEU A 90 3.25 -9.77 12.94
CA LEU A 90 4.70 -9.90 13.01
C LEU A 90 5.39 -8.64 12.50
N LEU A 91 4.86 -8.09 11.42
CA LEU A 91 5.26 -6.82 10.84
C LEU A 91 3.99 -6.05 10.53
N ASP A 92 4.16 -4.80 10.16
CA ASP A 92 3.07 -3.95 9.79
C ASP A 92 2.23 -4.51 8.60
N HIS A 93 2.77 -5.39 7.77
CA HIS A 93 2.13 -6.00 6.59
C HIS A 93 2.06 -7.53 6.62
N LEU A 94 2.42 -8.17 7.74
CA LEU A 94 2.49 -9.63 7.85
C LEU A 94 1.93 -10.10 9.19
N SER A 95 1.01 -11.06 9.16
CA SER A 95 0.49 -11.72 10.34
C SER A 95 0.55 -13.25 10.23
N PHE A 96 0.76 -13.88 11.36
CA PHE A 96 0.70 -15.32 11.52
C PHE A 96 -0.42 -15.66 12.50
N GLY A 97 -1.14 -16.73 12.25
CA GLY A 97 -2.13 -17.24 13.18
C GLY A 97 -2.26 -18.75 13.11
N PHE A 98 -2.92 -19.28 14.13
CA PHE A 98 -3.27 -20.69 14.21
C PHE A 98 -4.69 -20.84 14.75
N ASP A 99 -5.28 -21.99 14.46
CA ASP A 99 -6.61 -22.38 14.88
C ASP A 99 -6.64 -23.89 15.18
N VAL A 100 -7.30 -24.24 16.26
CA VAL A 100 -7.45 -25.61 16.76
C VAL A 100 -8.94 -25.89 16.94
N PRO A 101 -9.56 -26.62 16.00
CA PRO A 101 -10.94 -27.05 16.11
C PRO A 101 -11.08 -28.20 17.11
N ILE A 102 -12.05 -28.10 18.02
CA ILE A 102 -12.40 -29.16 18.97
C ILE A 102 -13.85 -29.57 18.71
N HIS A 103 -14.08 -30.85 18.46
CA HIS A 103 -15.42 -31.41 18.33
C HIS A 103 -15.99 -31.68 19.72
N VAL A 104 -17.17 -31.14 19.97
CA VAL A 104 -17.82 -31.14 21.31
C VAL A 104 -19.15 -31.89 21.33
N GLY A 105 -19.46 -32.61 20.25
CA GLY A 105 -20.65 -33.45 20.13
C GLY A 105 -21.13 -33.54 18.69
N ALA A 106 -21.57 -34.72 18.29
CA ALA A 106 -22.25 -34.96 17.02
C ALA A 106 -23.37 -35.99 17.20
N THR A 107 -24.50 -35.81 16.51
CA THR A 107 -25.54 -36.83 16.41
C THR A 107 -25.60 -37.32 14.97
N GLY A 108 -25.60 -38.64 14.79
CA GLY A 108 -25.57 -39.27 13.48
C GLY A 108 -24.80 -40.59 13.47
N ALA A 109 -24.56 -41.12 12.28
CA ALA A 109 -23.77 -42.32 12.06
C ALA A 109 -22.82 -42.13 10.87
N PHE A 110 -21.71 -42.87 10.88
CA PHE A 110 -20.86 -43.01 9.70
C PHE A 110 -21.60 -43.73 8.56
N LEU A 111 -21.08 -43.60 7.33
CA LEU A 111 -21.60 -44.26 6.13
C LEU A 111 -21.74 -45.78 6.28
N ASP A 112 -20.92 -46.39 7.14
CA ASP A 112 -20.88 -47.83 7.44
C ASP A 112 -21.72 -48.23 8.68
N GLY A 113 -22.39 -47.26 9.34
CA GLY A 113 -23.19 -47.49 10.54
C GLY A 113 -22.44 -47.44 11.88
N ASP A 114 -21.13 -47.14 11.87
CA ASP A 114 -20.35 -46.88 13.09
C ASP A 114 -20.83 -45.59 13.78
N GLU A 115 -20.75 -45.53 15.12
CA GLU A 115 -21.07 -44.34 15.90
C GLU A 115 -20.02 -43.23 15.73
N ILE A 116 -20.46 -41.97 15.71
CA ILE A 116 -19.58 -40.81 15.65
C ILE A 116 -18.96 -40.57 17.03
N ALA A 117 -17.66 -40.29 17.08
CA ALA A 117 -17.00 -39.95 18.34
C ALA A 117 -17.65 -38.71 18.98
N GLU A 118 -18.02 -38.83 20.27
CA GLU A 118 -18.67 -37.75 21.02
C GLU A 118 -17.79 -36.50 21.16
N ALA A 119 -16.46 -36.66 21.13
CA ALA A 119 -15.51 -35.56 21.18
C ALA A 119 -14.22 -35.91 20.43
N GLY A 120 -13.56 -34.88 19.92
CA GLY A 120 -12.32 -35.04 19.16
C GLY A 120 -11.61 -33.71 18.95
N VAL A 121 -10.40 -33.78 18.42
CA VAL A 121 -9.67 -32.59 17.92
C VAL A 121 -9.68 -32.69 16.40
N GLY A 122 -9.98 -31.62 15.70
CA GLY A 122 -9.86 -31.57 14.25
C GLY A 122 -8.45 -31.19 13.82
N ASP A 123 -8.26 -31.00 12.52
CA ASP A 123 -6.96 -30.63 11.98
C ASP A 123 -6.55 -29.21 12.36
N ILE A 124 -5.35 -29.08 12.94
CA ILE A 124 -4.76 -27.78 13.26
C ILE A 124 -4.55 -26.99 11.98
N ARG A 125 -5.02 -25.74 11.97
CA ARG A 125 -4.84 -24.80 10.88
C ARG A 125 -3.76 -23.79 11.25
N LEU A 126 -2.80 -23.61 10.34
CA LEU A 126 -1.83 -22.52 10.37
C LEU A 126 -2.16 -21.53 9.27
N SER A 127 -2.11 -20.23 9.55
CA SER A 127 -2.50 -19.19 8.62
C SER A 127 -1.43 -18.10 8.52
N LEU A 128 -0.94 -17.89 7.31
CA LEU A 128 -0.06 -16.76 6.98
C LEU A 128 -0.85 -15.74 6.17
N LYS A 129 -0.81 -14.47 6.56
CA LYS A 129 -1.50 -13.38 5.85
C LYS A 129 -0.56 -12.21 5.65
N ALA A 130 -0.51 -11.71 4.42
CA ALA A 130 0.29 -10.56 4.05
C ALA A 130 -0.56 -9.52 3.30
N THR A 131 -0.40 -8.24 3.62
CA THR A 131 -1.06 -7.13 2.92
C THR A 131 -0.09 -6.51 1.92
N ALA A 132 -0.51 -6.39 0.66
CA ALA A 132 0.30 -5.77 -0.39
C ALA A 132 0.15 -4.24 -0.40
N TYR A 133 -1.09 -3.77 -0.25
CA TYR A 133 -1.43 -2.35 -0.27
C TYR A 133 -2.24 -2.01 0.98
N LYS A 134 -1.64 -1.22 1.89
CA LYS A 134 -2.33 -0.68 3.06
C LYS A 134 -3.11 0.55 2.62
N PRO A 135 -4.44 0.61 2.83
CA PRO A 135 -5.19 1.82 2.52
C PRO A 135 -4.70 2.99 3.37
N MET A 136 -4.22 4.07 2.75
CA MET A 136 -3.73 5.25 3.47
C MET A 136 -4.84 6.01 4.22
N ARG A 137 -6.13 5.82 3.89
CA ARG A 137 -7.26 6.29 4.72
C ARG A 137 -8.59 5.58 4.37
N LEU A 138 -8.96 5.46 3.09
CA LEU A 138 -10.25 4.88 2.60
C LEU A 138 -10.15 4.05 1.30
N GLY A 139 -8.95 3.61 0.90
CA GLY A 139 -8.74 2.86 -0.36
C GLY A 139 -9.01 1.34 -0.26
N PRO A 140 -9.06 0.64 -1.41
CA PRO A 140 -9.15 -0.81 -1.43
C PRO A 140 -7.85 -1.44 -0.86
N GLY A 141 -7.99 -2.36 0.09
CA GLY A 141 -6.90 -3.21 0.54
C GLY A 141 -6.83 -4.47 -0.31
N ILE A 142 -5.60 -4.87 -0.61
CA ILE A 142 -5.30 -6.12 -1.33
C ILE A 142 -4.31 -6.91 -0.49
N GLY A 143 -4.64 -8.16 -0.24
CA GLY A 143 -3.81 -9.07 0.55
C GLY A 143 -3.84 -10.48 0.00
N LEU A 144 -2.91 -11.29 0.49
CA LEU A 144 -2.85 -12.72 0.24
C LEU A 144 -2.84 -13.42 1.59
N ALA A 145 -3.57 -14.52 1.69
CA ALA A 145 -3.44 -15.44 2.82
C ALA A 145 -3.27 -16.86 2.32
N VAL A 146 -2.54 -17.68 3.08
CA VAL A 146 -2.41 -19.11 2.82
C VAL A 146 -2.67 -19.84 4.14
N ASP A 147 -3.68 -20.71 4.11
CA ASP A 147 -3.99 -21.59 5.23
C ASP A 147 -3.44 -23.00 4.93
N PHE A 148 -2.79 -23.59 5.93
CA PHE A 148 -2.31 -24.97 5.92
C PHE A 148 -3.06 -25.75 6.98
N PHE A 149 -3.69 -26.85 6.62
CA PHE A 149 -4.35 -27.77 7.55
C PHE A 149 -3.46 -29.00 7.70
N LEU A 150 -3.09 -29.29 8.94
CA LEU A 150 -2.21 -30.38 9.30
C LEU A 150 -3.06 -31.60 9.66
N PRO A 151 -2.82 -32.80 9.06
CA PRO A 151 -3.58 -34.03 9.33
C PRO A 151 -3.26 -34.55 10.74
N SER A 152 -3.80 -33.86 11.74
CA SER A 152 -3.47 -33.95 13.16
C SER A 152 -4.69 -34.24 14.02
N GLY A 153 -5.88 -34.22 13.42
CA GLY A 153 -7.13 -34.53 14.08
C GLY A 153 -7.24 -35.97 14.55
N SER A 154 -8.11 -36.19 15.52
CA SER A 154 -8.50 -37.51 16.02
C SER A 154 -9.36 -38.26 15.01
N LYS A 155 -9.17 -39.58 14.93
CA LYS A 155 -9.99 -40.47 14.10
C LYS A 155 -11.44 -40.53 14.60
N GLY A 156 -12.40 -40.72 13.69
CA GLY A 156 -13.78 -41.05 14.05
C GLY A 156 -14.70 -39.87 14.39
N GLY A 157 -14.33 -38.61 14.09
CA GLY A 157 -15.15 -37.43 14.41
C GLY A 157 -15.44 -36.47 13.25
N PHE A 158 -15.29 -36.89 11.99
CA PHE A 158 -15.39 -36.02 10.79
C PHE A 158 -14.59 -34.70 10.88
N GLY A 159 -13.51 -34.72 11.65
CA GLY A 159 -12.66 -33.56 11.95
C GLY A 159 -11.29 -33.58 11.29
N LYS A 160 -10.95 -34.73 10.71
CA LYS A 160 -9.61 -35.07 10.26
C LYS A 160 -9.62 -35.33 8.77
N GLU A 161 -8.70 -34.70 8.05
CA GLU A 161 -8.32 -35.05 6.68
C GLU A 161 -7.14 -36.03 6.73
N GLU A 162 -7.10 -37.03 5.84
CA GLU A 162 -5.94 -37.95 5.78
C GLU A 162 -4.65 -37.27 5.31
N GLY A 163 -4.77 -36.25 4.46
CA GLY A 163 -3.66 -35.54 3.83
C GLY A 163 -3.52 -34.09 4.29
N PHE A 164 -2.49 -33.41 3.79
CA PHE A 164 -2.37 -31.97 3.97
C PHE A 164 -3.41 -31.25 3.10
N VAL A 165 -3.97 -30.17 3.62
CA VAL A 165 -4.81 -29.26 2.85
C VAL A 165 -4.15 -27.89 2.80
N VAL A 166 -4.09 -27.31 1.61
CA VAL A 166 -3.56 -25.97 1.39
C VAL A 166 -4.65 -25.11 0.77
N MET A 167 -4.85 -23.92 1.33
CA MET A 167 -5.84 -22.95 0.86
C MET A 167 -5.23 -21.57 0.68
N PRO A 168 -4.71 -21.24 -0.51
CA PRO A 168 -4.42 -19.86 -0.87
C PRO A 168 -5.70 -19.04 -1.05
N LYS A 169 -5.65 -17.77 -0.65
CA LYS A 169 -6.73 -16.80 -0.69
C LYS A 169 -6.23 -15.44 -1.19
N LEU A 170 -6.92 -14.87 -2.17
CA LEU A 170 -6.83 -13.45 -2.50
C LEU A 170 -7.84 -12.69 -1.65
N LEU A 171 -7.37 -11.68 -0.93
CA LEU A 171 -8.17 -10.86 -0.03
C LEU A 171 -8.33 -9.47 -0.63
N LEU A 172 -9.57 -9.03 -0.74
CA LEU A 172 -9.93 -7.69 -1.17
C LEU A 172 -10.81 -7.08 -0.08
N ASP A 173 -10.54 -5.87 0.35
CA ASP A 173 -11.43 -5.16 1.26
C ASP A 173 -11.51 -3.68 0.95
N ALA A 174 -12.62 -3.04 1.31
CA ALA A 174 -12.81 -1.60 1.13
C ALA A 174 -13.70 -1.07 2.26
N ILE A 175 -13.39 0.12 2.77
CA ILE A 175 -14.20 0.78 3.78
C ILE A 175 -14.86 1.99 3.13
N LEU A 176 -16.19 1.98 3.10
CA LEU A 176 -17.04 3.00 2.50
C LEU A 176 -17.96 3.54 3.61
N ASP A 177 -17.77 4.79 4.03
CA ASP A 177 -18.53 5.40 5.14
C ASP A 177 -18.64 4.47 6.37
N ASN A 178 -19.83 3.95 6.65
CA ASN A 178 -20.10 3.05 7.77
C ASN A 178 -20.15 1.57 7.37
N VAL A 179 -19.59 1.18 6.23
CA VAL A 179 -19.61 -0.21 5.73
C VAL A 179 -18.19 -0.67 5.37
N HIS A 180 -17.78 -1.80 5.91
CA HIS A 180 -16.56 -2.51 5.50
C HIS A 180 -16.94 -3.72 4.64
N LEU A 181 -16.61 -3.63 3.36
CA LEU A 181 -16.80 -4.70 2.39
C LEU A 181 -15.53 -5.54 2.34
N MET A 182 -15.69 -6.85 2.35
CA MET A 182 -14.60 -7.83 2.32
C MET A 182 -14.94 -8.93 1.32
N THR A 183 -13.96 -9.38 0.55
CA THR A 183 -14.11 -10.47 -0.41
C THR A 183 -12.86 -11.34 -0.40
N ASN A 184 -13.05 -12.64 -0.23
CA ASN A 184 -12.03 -13.67 -0.36
C ASN A 184 -12.30 -14.52 -1.59
N LEU A 185 -11.33 -14.63 -2.49
CA LEU A 185 -11.29 -15.67 -3.52
C LEU A 185 -10.36 -16.77 -3.05
N PHE A 186 -10.82 -18.02 -2.97
CA PHE A 186 -10.01 -19.11 -2.45
C PHE A 186 -9.97 -20.30 -3.39
N LEU A 187 -8.85 -21.02 -3.32
CA LEU A 187 -8.65 -22.35 -3.90
C LEU A 187 -8.29 -23.27 -2.73
N LEU A 188 -8.91 -24.43 -2.61
CA LEU A 188 -8.60 -25.45 -1.63
C LEU A 188 -8.08 -26.67 -2.39
N SER A 189 -6.88 -27.11 -2.03
CA SER A 189 -6.25 -28.30 -2.60
C SER A 189 -5.93 -29.31 -1.50
N ARG A 190 -6.34 -30.56 -1.69
CA ARG A 190 -6.04 -31.69 -0.81
C ARG A 190 -4.97 -32.56 -1.45
N THR A 191 -4.00 -33.03 -0.67
CA THR A 191 -2.94 -33.92 -1.19
C THR A 191 -3.43 -35.34 -1.45
N GLU A 192 -4.43 -35.78 -0.69
CA GLU A 192 -5.06 -37.09 -0.87
C GLU A 192 -6.51 -36.89 -1.35
N SER A 193 -6.96 -37.77 -2.24
CA SER A 193 -8.29 -37.69 -2.82
C SER A 193 -9.28 -38.56 -2.06
N PHE A 194 -10.40 -37.96 -1.66
CA PHE A 194 -11.50 -38.67 -1.04
C PHE A 194 -12.51 -39.12 -2.08
N SER A 195 -12.76 -40.43 -2.18
CA SER A 195 -13.84 -41.01 -3.00
C SER A 195 -14.81 -41.75 -2.06
N PRO A 196 -15.96 -41.15 -1.71
CA PRO A 196 -16.95 -41.83 -0.88
C PRO A 196 -17.51 -43.07 -1.59
N ASP A 197 -17.78 -44.14 -0.85
CA ASP A 197 -18.53 -45.28 -1.39
C ASP A 197 -19.97 -44.83 -1.70
N GLN A 198 -20.41 -45.08 -2.93
CA GLN A 198 -21.68 -44.55 -3.48
C GLN A 198 -22.91 -45.34 -3.01
N SER A 199 -22.72 -46.35 -2.18
CA SER A 199 -23.79 -47.26 -1.77
C SER A 199 -24.80 -46.62 -0.80
N SER A 200 -24.44 -45.53 -0.09
CA SER A 200 -25.27 -44.89 0.94
C SER A 200 -25.45 -43.36 0.80
N VAL A 201 -24.68 -42.68 -0.05
CA VAL A 201 -24.81 -41.23 -0.30
C VAL A 201 -24.78 -40.94 -1.80
N ASP A 202 -25.73 -40.11 -2.25
CA ASP A 202 -25.83 -39.67 -3.64
C ASP A 202 -24.79 -38.59 -3.95
N PHE A 203 -23.53 -39.02 -4.05
CA PHE A 203 -22.47 -38.25 -4.65
C PHE A 203 -22.34 -38.73 -6.10
N GLY A 204 -23.23 -38.30 -7.01
CA GLY A 204 -23.33 -38.81 -8.39
C GLY A 204 -21.99 -39.22 -9.05
N ASP A 205 -21.97 -40.39 -9.70
CA ASP A 205 -20.91 -41.06 -10.49
C ASP A 205 -19.45 -40.61 -10.26
N ASN A 206 -18.72 -41.36 -9.43
CA ASN A 206 -17.28 -41.43 -9.22
C ASN A 206 -16.48 -40.12 -9.33
N LEU A 207 -16.46 -39.31 -8.28
CA LEU A 207 -15.58 -38.13 -8.25
C LEU A 207 -14.87 -37.93 -6.91
N ALA A 208 -13.58 -38.21 -6.93
CA ALA A 208 -12.62 -37.82 -5.92
C ALA A 208 -12.68 -36.31 -5.65
N ILE A 209 -12.89 -35.89 -4.40
CA ILE A 209 -12.83 -34.47 -4.00
C ILE A 209 -11.37 -34.10 -3.73
N SER A 210 -10.63 -33.69 -4.76
CA SER A 210 -9.24 -33.24 -4.61
C SER A 210 -9.10 -31.72 -4.48
N SER A 211 -10.01 -30.96 -5.09
CA SER A 211 -9.92 -29.50 -5.13
C SER A 211 -11.27 -28.78 -5.19
N GLU A 212 -11.34 -27.63 -4.53
CA GLU A 212 -12.49 -26.72 -4.51
C GLU A 212 -12.02 -25.29 -4.78
N ALA A 213 -12.93 -24.47 -5.28
CA ALA A 213 -12.74 -23.04 -5.26
C ALA A 213 -14.04 -22.33 -4.89
N GLY A 214 -13.91 -21.09 -4.46
CA GLY A 214 -15.06 -20.34 -4.03
C GLY A 214 -14.77 -18.88 -3.77
N VAL A 215 -15.86 -18.18 -3.46
CA VAL A 215 -15.88 -16.79 -3.10
C VAL A 215 -16.59 -16.66 -1.76
N GLN A 216 -15.99 -15.92 -0.84
CA GLN A 216 -16.67 -15.45 0.37
C GLN A 216 -16.72 -13.94 0.30
N ALA A 217 -17.88 -13.36 0.53
CA ALA A 217 -18.05 -11.92 0.57
C ALA A 217 -18.78 -11.54 1.85
N ALA A 218 -18.35 -10.47 2.51
CA ALA A 218 -18.95 -9.95 3.72
C ALA A 218 -19.12 -8.45 3.67
N ALA A 219 -20.22 -7.98 4.26
CA ALA A 219 -20.47 -6.58 4.54
C ALA A 219 -20.62 -6.41 6.05
N ALA A 220 -19.70 -5.69 6.68
CA ALA A 220 -19.77 -5.30 8.08
C ALA A 220 -20.24 -3.85 8.19
N ILE A 221 -21.48 -3.66 8.63
CA ILE A 221 -22.15 -2.36 8.78
C ILE A 221 -21.94 -1.88 10.22
N PHE A 222 -21.24 -0.76 10.39
CA PHE A 222 -21.02 -0.11 11.68
C PHE A 222 -22.28 0.63 12.11
N LEU A 223 -22.76 0.34 13.32
CA LEU A 223 -23.96 0.92 13.91
C LEU A 223 -23.58 1.86 15.06
N GLY A 224 -23.53 3.15 14.76
CA GLY A 224 -23.19 4.19 15.74
C GLY A 224 -21.69 4.34 15.98
N SER A 225 -21.30 5.02 17.06
CA SER A 225 -19.91 5.39 17.37
C SER A 225 -19.10 4.32 18.11
N THR A 226 -19.73 3.18 18.44
CA THR A 226 -19.07 2.01 19.00
C THR A 226 -18.72 1.03 17.90
N ASP A 227 -17.71 0.18 18.10
CA ASP A 227 -17.37 -0.93 17.18
C ASP A 227 -18.38 -2.08 17.30
N PHE A 228 -19.64 -1.72 17.07
CA PHE A 228 -20.79 -2.60 16.99
C PHE A 228 -21.14 -2.74 15.52
N ARG A 229 -21.02 -3.95 15.00
CA ARG A 229 -21.13 -4.28 13.59
C ARG A 229 -22.24 -5.29 13.39
N MET A 230 -23.12 -5.02 12.43
CA MET A 230 -23.94 -6.05 11.81
C MET A 230 -23.16 -6.63 10.63
N ILE A 231 -22.99 -7.94 10.57
CA ILE A 231 -22.20 -8.61 9.56
C ILE A 231 -23.12 -9.54 8.77
N ILE A 232 -23.10 -9.37 7.45
CA ILE A 232 -23.77 -10.26 6.50
C ILE A 232 -22.67 -10.88 5.64
N GLU A 233 -22.64 -12.21 5.54
CA GLU A 233 -21.68 -12.92 4.70
C GLU A 233 -22.41 -13.87 3.75
N GLY A 234 -21.87 -14.04 2.56
CA GLY A 234 -22.26 -15.07 1.61
C GLY A 234 -21.03 -15.88 1.22
N ARG A 235 -21.14 -17.20 1.26
CA ARG A 235 -20.12 -18.11 0.80
C ARG A 235 -20.66 -18.94 -0.36
N LEU A 236 -19.98 -18.85 -1.49
CA LEU A 236 -20.18 -19.70 -2.65
C LEU A 236 -18.97 -20.62 -2.81
N SER A 237 -19.16 -21.93 -2.89
CA SER A 237 -18.08 -22.87 -3.22
C SER A 237 -18.53 -23.96 -4.18
N SER A 238 -17.62 -24.40 -5.03
CA SER A 238 -17.85 -25.49 -5.99
C SER A 238 -16.59 -26.34 -6.13
N ARG A 239 -16.76 -27.61 -6.53
CA ARG A 239 -15.63 -28.51 -6.78
C ARG A 239 -15.01 -28.21 -8.15
N LEU A 240 -13.68 -28.10 -8.23
CA LEU A 240 -12.97 -27.60 -9.42
C LEU A 240 -13.27 -28.39 -10.70
N ALA A 241 -13.41 -29.71 -10.57
CA ALA A 241 -13.66 -30.62 -11.68
C ALA A 241 -15.04 -30.42 -12.35
N ARG A 242 -16.02 -29.81 -11.67
CA ARG A 242 -17.42 -29.67 -12.15
C ARG A 242 -18.00 -28.27 -11.85
N PHE A 243 -17.21 -27.23 -12.06
CA PHE A 243 -17.51 -25.83 -11.66
C PHE A 243 -18.77 -25.18 -12.28
N PHE A 244 -19.44 -25.86 -13.21
CA PHE A 244 -20.63 -25.36 -13.91
C PHE A 244 -21.86 -26.26 -13.75
N GLU A 245 -21.78 -27.29 -12.90
CA GLU A 245 -22.94 -28.11 -12.60
C GLU A 245 -23.73 -27.51 -11.43
N PRO A 246 -25.03 -27.21 -11.61
CA PRO A 246 -25.87 -26.62 -10.58
C PRO A 246 -25.88 -27.44 -9.28
N ASP A 247 -25.83 -28.76 -9.39
CA ASP A 247 -25.94 -29.71 -8.28
C ASP A 247 -24.65 -29.84 -7.45
N ASN A 248 -23.59 -29.11 -7.84
CA ASN A 248 -22.27 -29.15 -7.22
C ASN A 248 -21.83 -27.79 -6.64
N THR A 249 -22.71 -26.79 -6.70
CA THR A 249 -22.46 -25.44 -6.22
C THR A 249 -23.19 -25.20 -4.92
N GLN A 250 -22.45 -24.73 -3.92
CA GLN A 250 -22.89 -24.58 -2.55
C GLN A 250 -22.98 -23.11 -2.22
N LEU A 251 -24.06 -22.71 -1.54
CA LEU A 251 -24.29 -21.33 -1.16
C LEU A 251 -24.82 -21.26 0.26
N GLU A 252 -24.05 -20.66 1.16
CA GLU A 252 -24.42 -20.42 2.55
C GLU A 252 -24.47 -18.92 2.81
N PHE A 253 -25.52 -18.45 3.49
CA PHE A 253 -25.63 -17.08 3.96
C PHE A 253 -25.51 -17.03 5.47
N THR A 254 -24.72 -16.09 5.97
CA THR A 254 -24.49 -15.85 7.39
C THR A 254 -24.94 -14.43 7.74
N TRP A 255 -25.59 -14.29 8.89
CA TRP A 255 -25.89 -13.01 9.50
C TRP A 255 -25.52 -13.04 10.98
N GLY A 256 -24.93 -11.96 11.48
CA GLY A 256 -24.64 -11.86 12.90
C GLY A 256 -24.33 -10.46 13.37
N LEU A 257 -24.14 -10.35 14.67
CA LEU A 257 -23.78 -9.13 15.36
C LEU A 257 -22.41 -9.34 16.02
N HIS A 258 -21.57 -8.32 15.96
CA HIS A 258 -20.25 -8.33 16.57
C HIS A 258 -20.04 -7.01 17.30
N TRP A 259 -19.68 -7.08 18.57
CA TRP A 259 -19.36 -5.92 19.40
C TRP A 259 -17.95 -6.02 19.93
N ARG A 260 -17.17 -4.95 19.78
CA ARG A 260 -15.88 -4.80 20.43
C ARG A 260 -15.89 -3.62 21.40
N HIS A 261 -15.50 -3.88 22.63
CA HIS A 261 -15.27 -2.88 23.65
C HIS A 261 -13.91 -2.20 23.46
N ARG A 262 -13.76 -0.96 23.97
CA ARG A 262 -12.51 -0.18 23.88
C ARG A 262 -11.30 -0.82 24.55
N THR A 263 -11.53 -1.77 25.46
CA THR A 263 -10.45 -2.54 26.12
C THR A 263 -9.91 -3.67 25.24
N GLY A 264 -10.48 -3.92 24.06
CA GLY A 264 -10.11 -5.01 23.17
C GLY A 264 -10.96 -6.27 23.33
N PHE A 265 -11.79 -6.37 24.38
CA PHE A 265 -12.72 -7.50 24.51
C PHE A 265 -13.79 -7.44 23.41
N ALA A 266 -14.02 -8.57 22.75
CA ALA A 266 -14.98 -8.69 21.66
C ALA A 266 -15.92 -9.87 21.90
N VAL A 267 -17.17 -9.70 21.53
CA VAL A 267 -18.19 -10.75 21.51
C VAL A 267 -18.98 -10.65 20.22
N GLY A 268 -19.39 -11.77 19.69
CA GLY A 268 -20.24 -11.81 18.54
C GLY A 268 -21.03 -13.09 18.48
N GLY A 269 -21.91 -13.17 17.51
CA GLY A 269 -22.70 -14.35 17.27
C GLY A 269 -23.71 -14.12 16.18
N GLY A 270 -24.23 -15.21 15.67
CA GLY A 270 -25.09 -15.16 14.50
C GLY A 270 -25.65 -16.52 14.15
N ALA A 271 -26.32 -16.52 13.01
CA ALA A 271 -26.84 -17.71 12.41
C ALA A 271 -26.51 -17.74 10.92
N SER A 272 -26.47 -18.92 10.35
CA SER A 272 -26.34 -19.11 8.93
C SER A 272 -27.26 -20.22 8.44
N PHE A 273 -27.52 -20.22 7.14
CA PHE A 273 -28.41 -21.17 6.48
C PHE A 273 -27.91 -21.47 5.07
N GLY A 274 -28.00 -22.75 4.69
CA GLY A 274 -27.75 -23.20 3.32
C GLY A 274 -28.89 -22.79 2.40
N VAL A 275 -28.57 -22.13 1.29
CA VAL A 275 -29.50 -21.83 0.19
C VAL A 275 -29.37 -22.86 -0.92
N LEU A 276 -28.14 -23.26 -1.22
CA LEU A 276 -27.87 -24.41 -2.08
C LEU A 276 -27.16 -25.46 -1.25
N SER A 277 -27.83 -26.58 -1.05
CA SER A 277 -27.36 -27.69 -0.23
C SER A 277 -26.15 -28.35 -0.85
N GLY A 278 -25.23 -28.78 0.00
CA GLY A 278 -24.12 -29.62 -0.39
C GLY A 278 -23.42 -30.18 0.83
N TYR A 279 -22.52 -31.11 0.60
CA TYR A 279 -21.84 -31.82 1.67
C TYR A 279 -21.11 -30.85 2.63
N GLY A 280 -21.28 -31.02 3.95
CA GLY A 280 -20.66 -30.18 4.97
C GLY A 280 -21.27 -28.77 5.10
N ASP A 281 -22.28 -28.42 4.30
CA ASP A 281 -23.05 -27.19 4.45
C ASP A 281 -24.34 -27.50 5.20
N PRO A 282 -24.62 -26.78 6.29
CA PRO A 282 -25.79 -27.06 7.09
C PRO A 282 -27.03 -26.34 6.56
N ASP A 283 -28.20 -26.92 6.79
CA ASP A 283 -29.46 -26.19 6.57
C ASP A 283 -29.57 -25.01 7.55
N TRP A 284 -29.09 -25.19 8.78
CA TRP A 284 -28.98 -24.12 9.76
C TRP A 284 -27.71 -24.26 10.61
N ARG A 285 -27.18 -23.12 11.04
CA ARG A 285 -26.05 -23.03 11.96
C ARG A 285 -26.25 -21.86 12.91
N GLY A 286 -25.89 -22.06 14.16
CA GLY A 286 -25.76 -21.01 15.17
C GLY A 286 -24.33 -20.95 15.68
N PHE A 287 -23.81 -19.76 15.90
CA PHE A 287 -22.47 -19.58 16.46
C PHE A 287 -22.37 -18.41 17.41
N LEU A 288 -21.39 -18.50 18.31
CA LEU A 288 -21.02 -17.48 19.28
C LEU A 288 -19.51 -17.31 19.28
N THR A 289 -19.05 -16.07 19.39
CA THR A 289 -17.63 -15.74 19.53
C THR A 289 -17.39 -14.92 20.78
N VAL A 290 -16.26 -15.20 21.43
CA VAL A 290 -15.69 -14.35 22.47
C VAL A 290 -14.20 -14.25 22.21
N GLY A 291 -13.62 -13.07 22.38
CA GLY A 291 -12.22 -12.88 22.09
C GLY A 291 -11.62 -11.62 22.67
N TYR A 292 -10.32 -11.53 22.49
CA TYR A 292 -9.52 -10.38 22.84
C TYR A 292 -8.77 -9.94 21.58
N GLN A 293 -9.08 -8.73 21.13
CA GLN A 293 -8.54 -8.07 19.95
C GLN A 293 -8.03 -6.69 20.35
N PRO A 294 -6.88 -6.62 21.04
CA PRO A 294 -6.25 -5.37 21.41
C PRO A 294 -5.77 -4.70 20.13
N GLY A 295 -6.10 -3.43 19.92
CA GLY A 295 -5.71 -2.74 18.70
C GLY A 295 -6.56 -1.50 18.49
N LYS A 296 -6.06 -0.58 17.67
CA LYS A 296 -6.83 0.61 17.32
C LYS A 296 -8.13 0.14 16.67
N LEU A 297 -9.25 0.70 17.13
CA LEU A 297 -10.53 0.53 16.45
C LEU A 297 -10.30 0.81 14.97
N ILE A 298 -10.95 0.06 14.06
CA ILE A 298 -11.03 0.55 12.67
C ILE A 298 -11.66 1.93 12.84
N PRO A 299 -10.92 3.03 12.60
CA PRO A 299 -11.54 4.32 12.75
C PRO A 299 -12.70 4.28 11.77
N MET A 300 -13.93 4.43 12.28
CA MET A 300 -14.99 4.89 11.41
C MET A 300 -14.40 6.11 10.68
N PRO A 301 -14.74 6.34 9.41
CA PRO A 301 -14.77 7.71 8.94
C PRO A 301 -15.87 8.41 9.75
N VAL A 302 -15.60 8.70 11.02
CA VAL A 302 -15.90 10.03 11.51
C VAL A 302 -15.18 10.87 10.48
N GLU A 303 -15.90 11.71 9.75
CA GLU A 303 -15.32 12.78 8.97
C GLU A 303 -14.22 13.42 9.83
N ALA A 304 -12.99 12.96 9.68
CA ALA A 304 -11.88 13.85 9.83
C ALA A 304 -12.16 14.79 8.69
N LYS A 305 -12.77 15.94 9.00
CA LYS A 305 -12.47 17.14 8.22
C LYS A 305 -10.96 17.12 8.16
N VAL A 306 -10.44 16.64 7.04
CA VAL A 306 -9.03 16.77 6.77
C VAL A 306 -8.88 18.28 6.72
N GLY A 307 -8.21 18.79 7.75
CA GLY A 307 -7.99 20.20 7.88
C GLY A 307 -7.11 20.63 6.72
N ASP A 308 -7.33 21.87 6.35
CA ASP A 308 -6.44 22.65 5.51
C ASP A 308 -6.32 23.94 6.34
N ALA A 309 -5.39 23.89 7.29
CA ALA A 309 -5.34 24.79 8.42
C ALA A 309 -4.91 26.21 8.02
N ASP A 310 -4.06 26.33 7.00
CA ASP A 310 -3.62 27.58 6.38
C ASP A 310 -4.33 27.91 5.06
N ARG A 311 -5.04 26.94 4.46
CA ARG A 311 -5.91 27.13 3.28
C ARG A 311 -5.16 27.31 1.97
N ASP A 312 -4.01 26.67 1.83
CA ASP A 312 -3.26 26.66 0.57
C ASP A 312 -3.79 25.58 -0.42
N GLY A 313 -4.66 24.69 0.02
CA GLY A 313 -5.25 23.62 -0.78
C GLY A 313 -4.50 22.29 -0.72
N ILE A 314 -3.44 22.21 0.08
CA ILE A 314 -2.77 21.00 0.52
C ILE A 314 -3.42 20.60 1.86
N LEU A 315 -3.49 19.31 2.14
CA LEU A 315 -4.19 18.79 3.32
C LEU A 315 -3.19 18.60 4.46
N ASP A 316 -3.57 18.94 5.70
CA ASP A 316 -2.71 18.89 6.91
C ASP A 316 -1.95 17.55 7.12
N ASP A 317 -2.38 16.45 6.48
CA ASP A 317 -1.74 15.14 6.61
C ASP A 317 -0.68 14.81 5.54
N VAL A 318 -0.64 15.58 4.46
CA VAL A 318 0.38 15.48 3.40
C VAL A 318 1.23 16.75 3.30
N ASP A 319 0.81 17.80 3.99
CA ASP A 319 1.49 19.08 4.16
C ASP A 319 2.66 18.97 5.16
N GLN A 320 3.86 19.39 4.75
CA GLN A 320 5.04 19.46 5.61
C GLN A 320 5.03 20.66 6.56
N CYS A 321 4.32 21.73 6.19
CA CYS A 321 4.13 22.95 6.96
C CYS A 321 2.64 23.29 7.18
N PRO A 322 1.86 22.49 7.97
CA PRO A 322 0.39 22.60 8.10
C PRO A 322 -0.20 23.89 8.72
N ARG A 323 0.58 24.96 8.81
CA ARG A 323 0.16 26.26 9.35
C ARG A 323 0.69 27.43 8.54
N ASP A 324 1.54 27.17 7.56
CA ASP A 324 2.26 28.15 6.78
C ASP A 324 1.93 27.85 5.33
N ALA A 325 1.05 28.67 4.74
CA ALA A 325 0.55 28.45 3.40
C ALA A 325 1.66 28.50 2.35
N GLU A 326 1.69 27.50 1.47
CA GLU A 326 2.47 27.44 0.24
C GLU A 326 2.32 28.70 -0.65
N ASP A 327 3.42 29.23 -1.18
CA ASP A 327 3.46 30.45 -2.01
C ASP A 327 3.33 30.23 -3.53
N LYS A 328 3.38 28.98 -4.01
CA LYS A 328 3.02 28.58 -5.39
C LYS A 328 3.70 29.41 -6.48
N ASP A 329 5.02 29.47 -6.43
CA ASP A 329 5.86 30.15 -7.42
C ASP A 329 6.44 29.20 -8.49
N GLY A 330 6.22 27.89 -8.36
CA GLY A 330 6.72 26.87 -9.26
C GLY A 330 8.00 26.19 -8.78
N PHE A 331 8.50 26.54 -7.60
CA PHE A 331 9.56 25.87 -6.87
C PHE A 331 8.95 25.05 -5.73
N GLN A 332 9.22 23.75 -5.73
CA GLN A 332 8.84 22.81 -4.66
C GLN A 332 7.37 22.80 -4.14
N ASP A 333 6.41 23.44 -4.81
CA ASP A 333 4.95 23.55 -4.53
C ASP A 333 4.18 22.31 -4.00
N VAL A 334 4.78 21.11 -4.08
CA VAL A 334 4.16 19.83 -3.71
C VAL A 334 4.34 19.48 -2.24
N ASP A 335 5.30 20.08 -1.54
CA ASP A 335 5.55 19.77 -0.13
C ASP A 335 4.71 20.57 0.87
N GLY A 336 4.13 21.70 0.43
CA GLY A 336 3.27 22.57 1.22
C GLY A 336 4.01 23.47 2.18
N CYS A 337 5.29 23.75 1.92
CA CYS A 337 6.07 24.69 2.69
C CYS A 337 6.42 25.90 1.83
N PRO A 338 6.16 27.14 2.30
CA PRO A 338 6.54 28.33 1.54
C PRO A 338 8.06 28.46 1.42
N ASP A 339 8.53 28.70 0.20
CA ASP A 339 9.95 28.85 -0.13
C ASP A 339 10.28 30.30 -0.47
N SER A 340 10.46 31.12 0.57
CA SER A 340 10.61 32.57 0.39
C SER A 340 11.96 33.06 -0.18
N ASP A 341 12.91 32.15 -0.38
CA ASP A 341 14.30 32.37 -0.85
C ASP A 341 14.75 31.07 -1.56
N ASN A 342 14.42 30.97 -2.84
CA ASN A 342 14.45 29.73 -3.61
C ASN A 342 15.87 29.24 -3.96
N ASP A 343 16.85 30.14 -4.06
CA ASP A 343 18.25 29.78 -4.32
C ASP A 343 19.16 29.85 -3.08
N GLY A 344 18.66 30.41 -1.97
CA GLY A 344 19.32 30.41 -0.68
C GLY A 344 20.47 31.41 -0.57
N ASP A 345 20.47 32.47 -1.37
CA ASP A 345 21.49 33.52 -1.31
C ASP A 345 21.24 34.52 -0.16
N GLY A 346 20.05 34.51 0.45
CA GLY A 346 19.63 35.37 1.55
C GLY A 346 18.82 36.61 1.14
N ILE A 347 18.52 36.79 -0.14
CA ILE A 347 17.59 37.76 -0.70
C ILE A 347 16.26 37.03 -0.92
N LEU A 348 15.16 37.63 -0.46
CA LEU A 348 13.84 37.01 -0.65
C LEU A 348 13.41 37.14 -2.11
N ASP A 349 12.78 36.12 -2.69
CA ASP A 349 12.26 36.08 -4.07
C ASP A 349 11.52 37.34 -4.53
N ILE A 350 10.81 38.01 -3.62
CA ILE A 350 10.07 39.25 -3.92
C ILE A 350 10.98 40.46 -4.22
N ASN A 351 12.21 40.43 -3.73
CA ASN A 351 13.23 41.46 -3.90
C ASN A 351 14.36 40.99 -4.85
N ASP A 352 14.37 39.72 -5.21
CA ASP A 352 15.34 39.09 -6.07
C ASP A 352 14.93 39.20 -7.55
N LYS A 353 15.83 39.68 -8.41
CA LYS A 353 15.61 39.73 -9.86
C LYS A 353 15.87 38.39 -10.54
N CYS A 354 16.65 37.51 -9.91
CA CYS A 354 17.00 36.17 -10.37
C CYS A 354 16.69 35.11 -9.30
N PRO A 355 15.41 34.86 -8.95
CA PRO A 355 15.00 34.00 -7.81
C PRO A 355 15.42 32.51 -7.84
N LEU A 356 16.17 32.09 -8.86
CA LEU A 356 16.64 30.71 -9.03
C LEU A 356 18.17 30.64 -9.22
N GLU A 357 18.86 31.78 -9.19
CA GLU A 357 20.29 31.91 -9.47
C GLU A 357 20.97 32.75 -8.38
N ALA A 358 21.57 32.05 -7.42
CA ALA A 358 22.16 32.68 -6.25
C ALA A 358 23.20 33.78 -6.59
N GLU A 359 23.07 34.92 -5.92
CA GLU A 359 24.02 36.03 -5.89
C GLU A 359 25.44 35.59 -5.48
N ASP A 360 26.47 36.14 -6.13
CA ASP A 360 27.87 35.76 -5.92
C ASP A 360 28.63 36.67 -4.94
N LYS A 361 28.03 37.81 -4.55
CA LYS A 361 28.48 38.73 -3.49
C LYS A 361 29.89 39.26 -3.73
N ASP A 362 30.17 39.68 -4.94
CA ASP A 362 31.48 40.18 -5.36
C ASP A 362 31.67 41.68 -5.10
N GLY A 363 30.61 42.39 -4.71
CA GLY A 363 30.60 43.83 -4.43
C GLY A 363 30.09 44.70 -5.57
N ASP A 364 29.75 44.14 -6.73
CA ASP A 364 28.86 44.76 -7.72
C ASP A 364 27.42 44.32 -7.45
N ARG A 365 26.48 45.28 -7.55
CA ARG A 365 25.02 45.17 -7.36
C ARG A 365 24.47 44.06 -6.42
N ASP A 366 25.18 43.64 -5.38
CA ASP A 366 24.86 42.58 -4.38
C ASP A 366 23.45 42.64 -3.76
N ASP A 367 22.73 43.75 -3.92
CA ASP A 367 21.39 43.96 -3.40
C ASP A 367 20.29 43.52 -4.39
N ASP A 368 20.62 43.09 -5.61
CA ASP A 368 19.66 42.80 -6.68
C ASP A 368 19.37 41.31 -6.95
N GLY A 369 20.19 40.42 -6.37
CA GLY A 369 19.97 38.96 -6.34
C GLY A 369 20.38 38.25 -7.62
N CYS A 370 21.05 38.93 -8.55
CA CYS A 370 21.55 38.32 -9.77
C CYS A 370 23.08 38.28 -9.75
N PRO A 371 23.70 37.15 -10.11
CA PRO A 371 25.14 37.11 -10.29
C PRO A 371 25.58 38.13 -11.34
N ASP A 372 26.51 38.99 -10.97
CA ASP A 372 27.12 39.97 -11.86
C ASP A 372 28.27 39.35 -12.67
N GLY A 373 28.52 39.88 -13.85
CA GLY A 373 29.60 39.38 -14.71
C GLY A 373 30.17 40.41 -15.68
N ASP A 374 29.88 41.69 -15.44
CA ASP A 374 30.37 42.87 -16.16
C ASP A 374 30.21 44.07 -15.20
N MET A 375 31.23 44.29 -14.37
CA MET A 375 31.17 45.18 -13.20
C MET A 375 31.15 46.66 -13.57
N ASP A 376 31.71 47.05 -14.71
CA ASP A 376 31.69 48.46 -15.17
C ASP A 376 30.73 48.74 -16.34
N GLY A 377 30.11 47.70 -16.90
CA GLY A 377 29.04 47.79 -17.87
C GLY A 377 29.50 48.20 -19.26
N ASP A 378 30.76 47.96 -19.60
CA ASP A 378 31.31 48.27 -20.91
C ASP A 378 30.99 47.21 -21.98
N GLY A 379 30.50 46.04 -21.57
CA GLY A 379 30.12 44.93 -22.43
C GLY A 379 31.18 43.83 -22.60
N VAL A 380 32.33 43.94 -21.94
CA VAL A 380 33.32 42.87 -21.75
C VAL A 380 33.08 42.23 -20.39
N GLY A 381 32.89 40.91 -20.34
CA GLY A 381 32.64 40.26 -19.05
C GLY A 381 33.87 40.21 -18.15
N ASP A 382 33.71 40.23 -16.84
CA ASP A 382 34.80 40.35 -15.85
C ASP A 382 35.91 39.28 -16.00
N ASP A 383 35.55 38.09 -16.47
CA ASP A 383 36.49 36.99 -16.77
C ASP A 383 37.45 37.30 -17.95
N PHE A 384 37.08 38.26 -18.79
CA PHE A 384 37.79 38.65 -20.02
C PHE A 384 38.30 40.10 -19.98
N ASP A 385 37.87 40.88 -19.01
CA ASP A 385 38.24 42.29 -18.83
C ASP A 385 39.56 42.44 -18.04
N GLN A 386 40.52 43.17 -18.60
CA GLN A 386 41.79 43.49 -17.92
C GLN A 386 41.64 44.61 -16.88
N CYS A 387 40.60 45.42 -16.99
CA CYS A 387 40.23 46.51 -16.11
C CYS A 387 38.77 46.42 -15.62
N PRO A 388 38.36 45.38 -14.85
CA PRO A 388 36.95 45.10 -14.44
C PRO A 388 36.20 46.20 -13.66
N ASN A 389 36.79 47.37 -13.42
CA ASN A 389 36.22 48.46 -12.63
C ASN A 389 36.31 49.79 -13.40
N LYS A 390 36.67 49.78 -14.67
CA LYS A 390 36.91 50.98 -15.47
C LYS A 390 36.41 50.74 -16.90
N PRO A 391 35.29 51.38 -17.27
CA PRO A 391 34.68 51.08 -18.54
C PRO A 391 35.59 51.50 -19.70
N GLU A 392 35.69 50.63 -20.69
CA GLU A 392 36.30 50.83 -22.01
C GLU A 392 35.80 52.12 -22.70
N ASP A 393 36.69 52.83 -23.40
CA ASP A 393 36.39 54.06 -24.11
C ASP A 393 36.19 53.94 -25.63
N LYS A 394 35.93 52.75 -26.19
CA LYS A 394 35.28 52.49 -27.51
C LYS A 394 35.58 53.51 -28.61
N ASP A 395 36.85 53.80 -28.83
CA ASP A 395 37.32 54.75 -29.84
C ASP A 395 37.91 54.06 -31.08
N GLY A 396 37.97 52.73 -31.06
CA GLY A 396 38.51 51.89 -32.13
C GLY A 396 39.98 51.49 -31.94
N PHE A 397 40.58 51.83 -30.80
CA PHE A 397 41.90 51.39 -30.38
C PHE A 397 41.77 50.42 -29.21
N GLU A 398 42.34 49.22 -29.34
CA GLU A 398 42.40 48.17 -28.29
C GLU A 398 41.08 47.79 -27.55
N ASP A 399 39.90 48.26 -28.00
CA ASP A 399 38.52 48.04 -27.48
C ASP A 399 38.11 46.60 -27.03
N GLU A 400 38.90 45.56 -27.35
CA GLU A 400 38.61 44.17 -26.98
C GLU A 400 39.15 43.79 -25.58
N ASP A 401 39.96 44.64 -24.94
CA ASP A 401 40.64 44.31 -23.70
C ASP A 401 39.99 44.84 -22.41
N GLY A 402 38.97 45.70 -22.55
CA GLY A 402 38.15 46.25 -21.47
C GLY A 402 38.83 47.39 -20.70
N CYS A 403 40.00 47.87 -21.15
CA CYS A 403 40.73 48.94 -20.48
C CYS A 403 40.67 50.25 -21.27
N PRO A 404 40.24 51.37 -20.67
CA PRO A 404 40.19 52.65 -21.36
C PRO A 404 41.59 53.18 -21.71
N ASP A 405 41.80 53.46 -22.99
CA ASP A 405 43.03 53.98 -23.57
C ASP A 405 42.91 55.49 -23.86
N ARG A 406 43.07 56.30 -22.81
CA ARG A 406 42.86 57.77 -22.89
C ARG A 406 43.93 58.58 -23.64
N ASP A 407 44.98 57.91 -24.10
CA ASP A 407 46.12 58.47 -24.84
C ASP A 407 46.73 57.30 -25.64
N ASN A 408 46.14 57.00 -26.80
CA ASN A 408 46.42 55.79 -27.56
C ASN A 408 47.88 55.72 -28.04
N ASP A 409 48.48 56.86 -28.41
CA ASP A 409 49.86 56.92 -28.91
C ASP A 409 50.92 57.29 -27.86
N LYS A 410 50.49 57.66 -26.66
CA LYS A 410 51.29 57.80 -25.43
C LYS A 410 52.27 58.96 -25.52
N ASP A 411 51.92 60.02 -26.22
CA ASP A 411 52.70 61.25 -26.31
C ASP A 411 52.46 62.23 -25.14
N GLY A 412 51.43 61.98 -24.33
CA GLY A 412 51.06 62.77 -23.16
C GLY A 412 49.94 63.78 -23.39
N ILE A 413 49.38 63.86 -24.60
CA ILE A 413 48.16 64.59 -24.97
C ILE A 413 47.02 63.58 -25.01
N LEU A 414 45.91 63.85 -24.33
CA LEU A 414 44.78 62.90 -24.29
C LEU A 414 44.06 62.88 -25.65
N ASP A 415 43.51 61.74 -26.09
CA ASP A 415 42.87 61.60 -27.42
C ASP A 415 41.78 62.63 -27.69
N ARG A 416 41.08 63.08 -26.64
CA ARG A 416 40.03 64.12 -26.74
C ARG A 416 40.59 65.49 -27.13
N ASP A 417 41.82 65.78 -26.73
CA ASP A 417 42.51 67.04 -26.98
C ASP A 417 43.55 66.92 -28.13
N ASP A 418 43.75 65.71 -28.65
CA ASP A 418 44.65 65.36 -29.75
C ASP A 418 43.93 65.37 -31.13
N LYS A 419 44.52 66.03 -32.12
CA LYS A 419 44.02 66.00 -33.52
C LYS A 419 44.47 64.77 -34.31
N CYS A 420 45.53 64.10 -33.88
CA CYS A 420 46.04 62.87 -34.43
C CYS A 420 46.16 61.77 -33.35
N PRO A 421 45.05 61.32 -32.72
CA PRO A 421 45.05 60.42 -31.55
C PRO A 421 45.84 59.11 -31.66
N ASN A 422 46.29 58.73 -32.85
CA ASN A 422 46.99 57.46 -33.09
C ASN A 422 48.42 57.69 -33.63
N LYS A 423 48.97 58.89 -33.47
CA LYS A 423 50.27 59.30 -33.98
C LYS A 423 50.93 60.31 -33.03
N ALA A 424 51.84 59.79 -32.23
CA ALA A 424 52.57 60.58 -31.26
C ALA A 424 53.19 61.85 -31.86
N GLU A 425 52.97 62.97 -31.17
CA GLU A 425 53.64 64.25 -31.35
C GLU A 425 55.17 64.11 -31.21
N ASP A 426 55.92 64.90 -31.98
CA ASP A 426 57.39 64.84 -31.97
C ASP A 426 58.07 65.90 -31.09
N PHE A 427 57.29 66.83 -30.53
CA PHE A 427 57.70 67.90 -29.60
C PHE A 427 58.93 68.67 -30.10
N ASP A 428 58.93 69.06 -31.39
CA ASP A 428 60.04 69.76 -32.02
C ASP A 428 60.02 71.29 -31.82
N GLY A 429 58.92 71.82 -31.25
CA GLY A 429 58.71 73.24 -30.99
C GLY A 429 57.86 73.97 -32.04
N ASP A 430 57.37 73.31 -33.09
CA ASP A 430 56.27 73.75 -33.94
C ASP A 430 54.96 73.08 -33.47
N ARG A 431 53.96 73.89 -33.14
CA ARG A 431 52.58 73.47 -32.80
C ARG A 431 52.38 72.25 -31.87
N ASP A 432 53.33 71.95 -30.99
CA ASP A 432 53.28 70.91 -29.94
C ASP A 432 51.99 70.79 -29.10
N ASP A 433 51.10 71.78 -29.14
CA ASP A 433 49.81 71.76 -28.40
C ASP A 433 48.69 71.04 -29.18
N ASP A 434 48.93 70.55 -30.40
CA ASP A 434 47.88 70.00 -31.27
C ASP A 434 47.89 68.48 -31.51
N GLY A 435 48.88 67.78 -30.96
CA GLY A 435 48.98 66.32 -30.89
C GLY A 435 49.27 65.66 -32.25
N CYS A 436 49.68 66.43 -33.25
CA CYS A 436 49.98 65.92 -34.57
C CYS A 436 51.45 66.14 -34.91
N PRO A 437 52.21 65.09 -35.23
CA PRO A 437 53.60 65.25 -35.67
C PRO A 437 53.63 66.17 -36.89
N ASP A 438 54.37 67.27 -36.73
CA ASP A 438 54.51 68.24 -37.77
C ASP A 438 55.39 67.67 -38.90
N GLY A 439 54.85 67.65 -40.12
CA GLY A 439 55.67 67.34 -41.30
C GLY A 439 56.74 68.41 -41.53
N ASP A 440 57.50 68.33 -42.63
CA ASP A 440 58.49 69.35 -43.02
C ASP A 440 57.83 70.71 -43.34
N GLY A 441 57.37 71.44 -42.32
CA GLY A 441 56.58 72.67 -42.45
C GLY A 441 57.27 73.75 -43.27
N ASP A 442 58.59 73.71 -43.37
CA ASP A 442 59.42 74.59 -44.19
C ASP A 442 59.89 73.99 -45.54
N ARG A 443 59.60 72.71 -45.77
CA ARG A 443 60.00 71.89 -46.93
C ARG A 443 61.49 71.87 -47.20
N ASP A 444 62.32 71.89 -46.18
CA ASP A 444 63.78 71.80 -46.35
C ASP A 444 64.29 70.35 -46.57
N GLY A 445 63.42 69.36 -46.31
CA GLY A 445 63.68 67.94 -46.55
C GLY A 445 64.55 67.26 -45.49
N ILE A 446 64.59 67.79 -44.26
CA ILE A 446 65.22 67.18 -43.09
C ILE A 446 64.18 66.83 -42.04
#